data_AF-C5DDX9-F1
#
_entry.id   AF-C5DDX9-F1
#
_cell.length_a   1.000
_cell.length_b   1.000
_cell.length_c   1.000
_cell.angle_alpha   90.00
_cell.angle_beta   90.00
_cell.angle_gamma   90.00
#
_symmetry.space_group_name_H-M   'P 1'
#
loop_
_entity.id
_entity.type
_entity.pdbx_description
1 polymer ?
#
loop_
_entity_poly.entity_id
_entity_poly.type
_entity_poly.pdbx_seq_one_letter_code
_entity_poly.pdbx_strand_id
1 'polypeptide(L)' 'MANRIIELQKLFQSSQKPLWWRHPRSAFYMYPFWALFTVAVVGPFLYIPNTIRGIKDKRN' A
#
# COMPACT_ATOMS: atom_id res chain seq x y z
N MET A 1 -8.94 18.55 21.09
CA MET A 1 -9.15 17.94 19.76
C MET A 1 -10.56 18.32 19.31
N ALA A 2 -10.73 19.03 18.19
CA ALA A 2 -12.07 19.41 17.73
C ALA A 2 -12.78 18.19 17.13
N ASN A 3 -14.04 17.98 17.46
CA ASN A 3 -14.86 16.93 16.86
C ASN A 3 -15.16 17.30 15.39
N ARG A 4 -14.70 16.49 14.43
CA ARG A 4 -14.86 16.72 12.98
C ARG A 4 -15.75 15.68 12.29
N ILE A 5 -16.54 14.92 13.05
CA ILE A 5 -17.31 13.78 12.52
C ILE A 5 -18.27 14.20 11.40
N ILE A 6 -19.05 15.28 11.58
CA ILE A 6 -20.03 15.74 10.58
C ILE A 6 -19.35 16.21 9.29
N GLU A 7 -18.18 16.87 9.39
CA GLU A 7 -17.38 17.28 8.23
C GLU A 7 -16.90 16.08 7.42
N LEU A 8 -16.39 15.06 8.12
CA LEU A 8 -15.94 13.82 7.50
C LEU A 8 -17.11 13.04 6.89
N GLN A 9 -18.26 12.96 7.54
CA GLN A 9 -19.45 12.33 6.97
C GLN A 9 -19.84 12.99 5.65
N LYS A 10 -19.93 14.33 5.60
CA LYS A 10 -20.22 15.09 4.38
C LYS A 10 -19.17 14.85 3.29
N LEU A 11 -17.89 14.87 3.64
CA LEU A 11 -16.79 14.59 2.70
C LEU A 11 -16.91 13.19 2.10
N PHE A 12 -17.14 12.18 2.93
CA PHE A 12 -17.19 10.79 2.49
C PHE A 12 -18.47 10.46 1.74
N GLN A 13 -19.61 11.03 2.11
CA GLN A 13 -20.90 10.80 1.45
C GLN A 13 -21.04 11.56 0.12
N SER A 14 -20.40 12.73 -0.03
CA SER A 14 -20.47 13.52 -1.27
C SER A 14 -19.54 13.02 -2.38
N SER A 15 -18.56 12.17 -2.06
CA SER A 15 -17.57 11.69 -3.03
C SER A 15 -17.95 10.35 -3.66
N GLN A 16 -17.86 10.26 -4.99
CA GLN A 16 -17.95 8.99 -5.73
C GLN A 16 -16.61 8.23 -5.83
N LYS A 17 -15.52 8.76 -5.28
CA LYS A 17 -14.23 8.07 -5.24
C LYS A 17 -14.35 6.75 -4.45
N PRO A 18 -13.50 5.75 -4.71
CA PRO A 18 -13.43 4.58 -3.85
C PRO A 18 -13.09 4.98 -2.41
N LEU A 19 -13.61 4.24 -1.43
CA LEU A 19 -13.59 4.60 -0.01
C LEU A 19 -12.18 4.97 0.50
N TRP A 20 -11.17 4.19 0.10
CA TRP A 20 -9.77 4.39 0.51
C TRP A 20 -9.11 5.67 -0.05
N TRP A 21 -9.72 6.33 -1.04
CA TRP A 21 -9.25 7.59 -1.64
C TRP A 21 -10.05 8.82 -1.22
N ARG A 22 -11.11 8.68 -0.41
CA ARG A 22 -12.02 9.81 -0.10
C ARG A 22 -11.41 10.86 0.83
N HIS A 23 -10.46 10.48 1.67
CA HIS A 23 -9.82 11.42 2.59
C HIS A 23 -8.76 12.25 1.86
N PRO A 24 -8.62 13.56 2.11
CA PRO A 24 -7.61 14.40 1.45
C PRO A 24 -6.17 13.92 1.67
N ARG A 25 -5.90 13.26 2.80
CA ARG A 25 -4.57 12.67 3.08
C ARG A 25 -4.39 11.26 2.53
N SER A 26 -5.38 10.66 1.86
CA SER A 26 -5.27 9.29 1.34
C SER A 26 -4.05 9.10 0.43
N ALA A 27 -3.69 10.11 -0.38
CA ALA A 27 -2.51 10.07 -1.25
C ALA A 27 -1.20 9.77 -0.48
N PHE A 28 -1.01 10.40 0.68
CA PHE A 28 0.18 10.21 1.53
C PHE A 28 0.30 8.80 2.08
N TYR A 29 -0.81 8.05 2.17
CA TYR A 29 -0.78 6.66 2.61
C TYR A 29 -0.71 5.70 1.42
N MET A 30 -1.55 5.92 0.40
CA MET A 30 -1.72 4.97 -0.70
C MET A 30 -0.50 4.91 -1.62
N TYR A 31 0.14 6.03 -1.95
CA TYR A 31 1.31 6.00 -2.83
C TYR A 31 2.51 5.21 -2.25
N PRO A 32 2.97 5.49 -1.02
CA PRO A 32 4.06 4.70 -0.45
C PRO A 32 3.64 3.26 -0.16
N PHE A 33 2.38 3.01 0.22
CA PHE A 33 1.86 1.65 0.39
C PHE A 33 2.01 0.82 -0.89
N TRP A 34 1.55 1.34 -2.03
CA TRP A 34 1.64 0.60 -3.29
C TRP A 34 3.08 0.43 -3.79
N ALA A 35 3.97 1.39 -3.51
CA ALA A 35 5.39 1.25 -3.80
C ALA A 35 6.02 0.09 -2.99
N LEU A 36 5.78 0.06 -1.68
CA LEU A 36 6.30 -0.98 -0.79
C LEU A 36 5.68 -2.35 -1.08
N PHE A 37 4.37 -2.40 -1.30
CA PHE A 37 3.67 -3.63 -1.64
C PHE A 37 4.24 -4.27 -2.91
N THR A 38 4.49 -3.47 -3.94
CA THR A 38 5.06 -3.97 -5.21
C THR A 38 6.43 -4.62 -4.98
N VAL A 39 7.31 -3.96 -4.22
CA VAL A 39 8.64 -4.52 -3.91
C VAL A 39 8.52 -5.78 -3.05
N ALA A 40 7.66 -5.76 -2.04
CA ALA A 40 7.46 -6.89 -1.13
C ALA A 40 6.89 -8.13 -1.85
N VAL A 41 6.02 -7.93 -2.84
CA VAL A 41 5.45 -9.01 -3.64
C VAL A 41 6.46 -9.53 -4.66
N VAL A 42 7.10 -8.63 -5.43
CA VAL A 42 8.01 -9.03 -6.52
C VAL A 42 9.32 -9.63 -5.99
N GLY A 43 9.83 -9.14 -4.85
CA GLY A 43 11.09 -9.60 -4.24
C GLY A 43 11.19 -11.12 -4.13
N PRO A 44 10.25 -11.82 -3.48
CA PRO A 44 10.22 -13.28 -3.42
C PRO A 44 10.20 -13.98 -4.78
N PHE A 45 9.41 -13.48 -5.74
CA PHE A 45 9.31 -14.09 -7.07
C PHE A 45 10.64 -14.05 -7.85
N LEU A 46 11.44 -13.00 -7.66
CA LEU A 46 12.78 -12.90 -8.28
C LEU A 46 13.74 -14.00 -7.80
N TYR A 47 13.52 -14.57 -6.61
CA TYR A 47 14.37 -15.64 -6.07
C TYR A 47 13.90 -17.05 -6.46
N ILE A 48 12.73 -17.22 -7.08
CA ILE A 48 12.22 -18.55 -7.48
C ILE A 48 13.21 -19.33 -8.37
N PRO A 49 13.83 -18.74 -9.42
CA PRO A 49 14.78 -19.49 -10.25
C PRO A 49 15.99 -19.98 -9.45
N ASN A 50 16.47 -19.20 -8.48
CA ASN A 50 17.56 -19.60 -7.59
C ASN A 50 17.13 -20.77 -6.71
N THR A 51 15.89 -20.72 -6.17
CA THR A 51 15.31 -21.82 -5.41
C THR A 51 15.21 -23.10 -6.23
N ILE A 52 14.72 -23.03 -7.48
CA ILE A 52 14.62 -24.20 -8.39
C ILE A 52 16.00 -24.80 -8.67
N ARG A 53 17.03 -23.96 -8.83
CA ARG A 53 18.41 -24.40 -9.11
C ARG A 53 19.18 -24.81 -7.84
N GLY A 54 18.57 -24.70 -6.65
CA GLY A 54 19.23 -24.98 -5.37
C GLY A 54 20.32 -23.97 -4.98
N ILE A 55 20.34 -22.79 -5.61
CA ILE A 55 21.31 -21.72 -5.32
C ILE A 55 20.84 -20.97 -4.08
N LYS A 56 21.62 -21.05 -3.00
CA LYS A 56 21.38 -20.32 -1.75
C LYS A 56 22.13 -18.99 -1.75
N ASP A 57 21.68 -18.08 -0.90
CA ASP A 57 22.41 -16.84 -0.64
C ASP A 57 23.79 -17.13 -0.02
N LYS A 58 24.77 -16.29 -0.33
CA LYS A 58 26.13 -16.46 0.18
C LYS A 58 26.17 -16.05 1.64
N ARG A 59 26.74 -16.92 2.49
CA ARG A 59 27.01 -16.58 3.88
C ARG A 59 28.36 -15.86 3.93
N ASN A 60 28.34 -14.59 4.35
CA ASN A 60 29.55 -13.85 4.71
C ASN A 60 30.09 -14.33 6.07
#